data_AF-A0A838RCQ7-F1
#
_entry.id   AF-A0A838RCQ7-F1
#
_cell.length_a   1.000
_cell.length_b   1.000
_cell.length_c   1.000
_cell.angle_alpha   90.00
_cell.angle_beta   90.00
_cell.angle_gamma   90.00
#
_symmetry.space_group_name_H-M   'P 1'
#
loop_
_entity.id
_entity.type
_entity.pdbx_description
1 polymer ?
#
loop_
_entity_poly.entity_id
_entity_poly.type
_entity_poly.pdbx_seq_one_letter_code
_entity_poly.pdbx_strand_id
1 'polypeptide(L)'
;MTHTASDSSRRRFLGQLGAGFGTLALEALLREELRAAMPSQRSAIDPLQPLAVRPPHFTPRAKSVIFLFMVGGPSQIDTFDYKPELQRLSGQPLPASMRKGLEGTTFSNVTHGCEDKLLGSQ
;
A
#
# COMPACT_ATOMS: atom_id res chain seq x y z
N MET A 1 -47.91 42.25 42.90
CA MET A 1 -46.82 41.46 42.31
C MET A 1 -47.38 40.11 41.89
N THR A 2 -47.80 39.97 40.63
CA THR A 2 -48.36 38.72 40.11
C THR A 2 -47.50 38.27 38.93
N HIS A 3 -46.72 37.21 39.16
CA HIS A 3 -45.96 36.51 38.12
C HIS A 3 -46.96 35.78 37.21
N THR A 4 -47.05 36.18 35.94
CA THR A 4 -47.68 35.36 34.91
C THR A 4 -46.59 34.64 34.12
N ALA A 5 -46.60 33.32 34.24
CA ALA A 5 -45.63 32.43 33.62
C ALA A 5 -45.65 32.54 32.09
N SER A 6 -44.45 32.51 31.50
CA SER A 6 -44.19 32.45 30.06
C SER A 6 -45.07 31.42 29.34
N ASP A 7 -45.94 31.89 28.45
CA ASP A 7 -46.73 31.07 27.52
C ASP A 7 -45.84 30.48 26.41
N SER A 8 -45.12 29.41 26.74
CA SER A 8 -44.41 28.59 25.76
C SER A 8 -45.30 27.38 25.41
N SER A 9 -46.38 27.63 24.67
CA SER A 9 -47.27 26.58 24.16
C SER A 9 -46.48 25.48 23.45
N ARG A 10 -46.82 24.20 23.71
CA ARG A 10 -46.18 23.01 23.12
C ARG A 10 -46.05 23.09 21.59
N ARG A 11 -47.01 23.76 20.94
CA ARG A 11 -47.02 24.01 19.49
C ARG A 11 -45.85 24.89 19.05
N ARG A 12 -45.51 25.92 19.82
CA ARG A 12 -44.38 26.81 19.54
C ARG A 12 -43.05 26.08 19.75
N PHE A 13 -42.95 25.27 20.80
CA PHE A 13 -41.79 24.43 21.06
C PHE A 13 -41.55 23.40 19.94
N LEU A 14 -42.59 22.66 19.53
CA LEU A 14 -42.49 21.71 18.42
C LEU A 14 -42.22 22.40 17.08
N GLY A 15 -42.80 23.59 16.86
CA GLY A 15 -42.51 24.42 15.68
C GLY A 15 -41.05 24.88 15.62
N GLN A 16 -40.47 25.29 16.76
CA GLN A 16 -39.05 25.67 16.84
C GLN A 16 -38.10 24.48 16.65
N LEU A 17 -38.43 23.31 17.22
CA LEU A 17 -37.64 22.09 17.03
C LEU A 17 -37.65 21.60 15.57
N GLY A 18 -38.82 21.59 14.92
CA GLY A 18 -38.94 21.19 13.53
C GLY A 18 -38.19 22.10 12.57
N ALA A 19 -38.25 23.41 12.80
CA ALA A 19 -37.52 24.40 12.01
C ALA A 19 -36.00 24.30 12.20
N GLY A 20 -35.51 24.10 13.43
CA GLY A 20 -34.07 23.99 13.69
C GLY A 20 -33.44 22.69 13.17
N PHE A 21 -34.00 21.54 13.51
CA PHE A 21 -33.42 20.25 13.12
C PHE A 21 -33.53 20.01 11.60
N GLY A 22 -34.63 20.44 10.98
CA GLY A 22 -34.79 20.37 9.52
C GLY A 22 -33.72 21.14 8.75
N THR A 23 -33.27 22.29 9.26
CA THR A 23 -32.19 23.05 8.62
C THR A 23 -30.83 22.36 8.67
N LEU A 24 -30.53 21.59 9.72
CA LEU A 24 -29.30 20.79 9.80
C LEU A 24 -29.30 19.66 8.77
N ALA A 25 -30.44 18.99 8.60
CA ALA A 25 -30.60 17.96 7.58
C ALA A 25 -30.47 18.54 6.16
N LEU A 26 -31.08 19.70 5.91
CA LEU A 26 -30.98 20.40 4.63
C LEU A 26 -29.54 20.87 4.34
N GLU A 27 -28.82 21.39 5.33
CA GLU A 27 -27.41 21.75 5.21
C GLU A 27 -26.55 20.53 4.84
N ALA A 28 -26.79 19.38 5.46
CA ALA A 28 -26.07 18.15 5.17
C ALA A 28 -26.28 17.70 3.70
N LEU A 29 -27.52 17.74 3.22
CA LEU A 29 -27.86 17.40 1.83
C LEU A 29 -27.26 18.39 0.83
N LEU A 30 -27.35 19.70 1.10
CA LEU A 30 -26.74 20.73 0.24
C LEU A 30 -25.21 20.65 0.22
N ARG A 31 -24.57 20.29 1.34
CA ARG A 31 -23.13 20.04 1.39
C ARG A 31 -22.71 18.83 0.57
N GLU A 32 -23.54 17.79 0.53
CA GLU A 32 -23.29 16.61 -0.31
C GLU A 32 -23.43 16.96 -1.80
N GLU A 33 -24.46 17.72 -2.16
CA GLU A 33 -24.67 18.20 -3.53
C GLU A 33 -23.53 19.13 -3.98
N LEU A 34 -23.09 20.08 -3.13
CA LEU A 34 -21.92 20.91 -3.41
C LEU A 34 -20.64 20.07 -3.57
N ARG A 35 -20.44 19.05 -2.73
CA ARG A 35 -19.27 18.16 -2.86
C ARG A 35 -19.29 17.34 -4.15
N ALA A 36 -20.48 16.97 -4.63
CA ALA A 36 -20.65 16.27 -5.90
C ALA A 36 -20.47 17.20 -7.12
N ALA A 37 -20.87 18.48 -6.98
CA ALA A 37 -20.71 19.50 -8.01
C ALA A 37 -19.28 20.06 -8.12
N MET A 38 -18.50 19.97 -7.04
CA MET A 38 -17.08 20.29 -7.08
C MET A 38 -16.37 19.25 -7.95
N PRO A 39 -15.55 19.65 -8.95
CA PRO A 39 -14.75 18.71 -9.70
C PRO A 39 -13.87 17.99 -8.68
N SER A 40 -14.14 16.70 -8.49
CA SER A 40 -13.29 15.88 -7.65
C SER A 40 -11.88 16.03 -8.23
N GLN A 41 -10.92 16.46 -7.41
CA GLN A 41 -9.49 16.31 -7.74
C GLN A 41 -9.08 14.82 -7.80
N ARG A 42 -10.03 13.89 -8.02
CA ARG A 42 -9.72 12.60 -8.63
C ARG A 42 -9.11 12.97 -9.97
N SER A 43 -7.82 12.67 -10.12
CA SER A 43 -7.07 12.87 -11.35
C SER A 43 -7.90 12.38 -12.53
N ALA A 44 -8.62 13.30 -13.18
CA ALA A 44 -9.37 13.00 -14.38
C ALA A 44 -8.32 12.56 -15.39
N ILE A 45 -8.45 11.34 -15.89
CA ILE A 45 -7.51 10.82 -16.88
C ILE A 45 -7.75 11.66 -18.13
N ASP A 46 -6.80 12.55 -18.44
CA ASP A 46 -6.81 13.24 -19.72
C ASP A 46 -6.61 12.18 -20.81
N PRO A 47 -7.62 11.92 -21.66
CA PRO A 47 -7.49 10.92 -22.73
C PRO A 47 -6.41 11.28 -23.75
N LEU A 48 -6.02 12.56 -23.83
CA LEU A 48 -4.93 13.03 -24.70
C LEU A 48 -3.55 12.84 -24.05
N GLN A 49 -3.49 12.66 -22.72
CA GLN A 49 -2.23 12.49 -21.97
C GLN A 49 -2.36 11.40 -20.88
N PRO A 50 -2.56 10.12 -21.27
CA PRO A 50 -2.83 9.05 -20.31
C PRO A 50 -1.66 8.77 -19.35
N LEU A 51 -0.43 9.10 -19.76
CA LEU A 51 0.81 8.86 -19.01
C LEU A 51 1.33 10.10 -18.25
N ALA A 52 0.57 11.20 -18.22
CA ALA A 52 0.96 12.38 -17.45
C ALA A 52 1.11 12.06 -15.96
N VAL A 53 2.10 12.68 -15.30
CA VAL A 53 2.35 12.51 -13.86
C VAL A 53 1.15 13.05 -13.08
N ARG A 54 0.65 12.24 -12.15
CA ARG A 54 -0.57 12.55 -11.37
C ARG A 54 -0.21 12.90 -9.93
N PRO A 55 -0.92 13.86 -9.31
CA PRO A 55 -0.77 14.11 -7.89
C PRO A 55 -1.24 12.88 -7.09
N PRO A 56 -0.45 12.41 -6.10
CA PRO A 56 -0.85 11.31 -5.23
C PRO A 56 -2.00 11.72 -4.31
N HIS A 57 -2.76 10.75 -3.81
CA HIS A 57 -3.85 11.01 -2.86
C HIS A 57 -3.36 11.54 -1.50
N PHE A 58 -2.08 11.31 -1.18
CA PHE A 58 -1.44 11.73 0.07
C PHE A 58 -0.13 12.42 -0.22
N THR A 59 0.29 13.33 0.67
CA THR A 59 1.60 13.97 0.59
C THR A 59 2.71 12.91 0.67
N PRO A 60 3.61 12.82 -0.32
CA PRO A 60 4.67 11.83 -0.32
C PRO A 60 5.64 12.09 0.84
N ARG A 61 5.88 11.07 1.65
CA ARG A 61 6.85 11.14 2.77
C ARG A 61 8.28 10.81 2.34
N ALA A 62 8.44 10.01 1.30
CA ALA A 62 9.73 9.60 0.75
C ALA A 62 10.07 10.42 -0.49
N LYS A 63 11.31 10.90 -0.59
CA LYS A 63 11.81 11.70 -1.73
C LYS A 63 12.33 10.82 -2.87
N SER A 64 12.86 9.63 -2.56
CA SER A 64 13.43 8.71 -3.55
C SER A 64 13.26 7.27 -3.08
N VAL A 65 12.99 6.36 -4.02
CA VAL A 65 12.92 4.91 -3.79
C VAL A 65 14.00 4.28 -4.65
N ILE A 66 15.01 3.69 -4.02
CA ILE A 66 16.07 2.95 -4.72
C ILE A 66 15.72 1.46 -4.58
N PHE A 67 15.47 0.78 -5.70
CA PHE A 67 15.18 -0.65 -5.71
C PHE A 67 16.41 -1.41 -6.18
N LEU A 68 17.01 -2.20 -5.28
CA LEU A 68 18.23 -2.96 -5.54
C LEU A 68 17.87 -4.42 -5.79
N PHE A 69 18.17 -4.92 -6.99
CA PHE A 69 18.10 -6.36 -7.29
C PHE A 69 19.46 -6.99 -7.00
N MET A 70 19.62 -7.50 -5.79
CA MET A 70 20.83 -8.22 -5.40
C MET A 70 20.69 -9.69 -5.79
N VAL A 71 21.60 -10.17 -6.64
CA VAL A 71 21.71 -11.59 -6.97
C VAL A 71 22.24 -12.32 -5.73
N GLY A 72 21.54 -13.36 -5.28
CA GLY A 72 21.99 -14.23 -4.18
C GLY A 72 21.37 -13.98 -2.81
N GLY A 73 20.39 -13.07 -2.69
CA GLY A 73 19.58 -12.96 -1.46
C GLY A 73 18.58 -14.11 -1.35
N PRO A 74 18.33 -14.69 -0.16
CA PRO A 74 17.30 -15.71 0.01
C PRO A 74 15.94 -15.09 -0.31
N SER A 75 15.14 -15.77 -1.15
CA SER A 75 13.78 -15.30 -1.39
C SER A 75 12.95 -15.40 -0.10
N GLN A 76 11.88 -14.61 0.00
CA GLN A 76 10.94 -14.72 1.12
C GLN A 76 10.41 -16.16 1.28
N ILE A 77 10.25 -16.87 0.16
CA ILE A 77 9.82 -18.26 0.12
C ILE A 77 10.93 -19.20 0.60
N ASP A 78 12.19 -18.90 0.31
CA ASP A 78 13.31 -19.75 0.70
C ASP A 78 13.66 -19.66 2.19
N THR A 79 13.35 -18.53 2.83
CA THR A 79 13.84 -18.18 4.17
C THR A 79 13.21 -19.00 5.30
N PHE A 80 11.93 -19.39 5.18
CA PHE A 80 11.18 -19.99 6.29
C PHE A 80 10.69 -21.42 6.03
N ASP A 81 10.94 -21.97 4.86
CA ASP A 81 10.51 -23.33 4.53
C ASP A 81 11.58 -24.37 4.92
N TYR A 82 11.13 -25.44 5.60
CA TYR A 82 11.99 -26.51 6.09
C TYR A 82 12.42 -27.41 4.93
N LYS A 83 13.72 -27.40 4.61
CA LYS A 83 14.30 -28.12 3.47
C LYS A 83 15.22 -29.26 3.94
N PRO A 84 14.69 -30.47 4.22
CA PRO A 84 15.48 -31.58 4.76
C PRO A 84 16.55 -32.08 3.77
N GLU A 85 16.27 -32.05 2.47
CA GLU A 85 17.25 -32.46 1.45
C GLU A 85 18.46 -31.53 1.39
N LEU A 86 18.28 -30.22 1.60
CA LEU A 86 19.42 -29.29 1.65
C LEU A 86 20.32 -29.57 2.85
N GLN A 87 19.73 -29.93 3.99
CA GLN A 87 20.50 -30.34 5.18
C GLN A 87 21.30 -31.61 4.91
N ARG A 88 20.70 -32.59 4.21
CA ARG A 88 21.37 -33.85 3.86
C ARG A 88 22.52 -33.66 2.86
N LEU A 89 22.36 -32.75 1.91
CA LEU A 89 23.33 -32.50 0.84
C LEU A 89 24.43 -31.50 1.24
N SER A 90 24.29 -30.84 2.39
CA SER A 90 25.27 -29.89 2.91
C SER A 90 26.67 -30.51 3.02
N GLY A 91 27.68 -29.87 2.42
CA GLY A 91 29.09 -30.29 2.46
C GLY A 91 29.47 -31.40 1.48
N GLN A 92 28.53 -31.96 0.72
CA GLN A 92 28.83 -32.94 -0.33
C GLN A 92 29.53 -32.28 -1.54
N PRO A 93 30.32 -33.01 -2.34
CA PRO A 93 30.99 -32.42 -3.50
C PRO A 93 29.97 -31.91 -4.52
N LEU A 94 30.28 -30.77 -5.14
CA LEU A 94 29.44 -30.16 -6.17
C LEU A 94 29.36 -31.09 -7.40
N PRO A 95 28.15 -31.48 -7.86
CA PRO A 95 28.00 -32.28 -9.07
C PRO A 95 28.55 -31.57 -10.31
N ALA A 96 29.30 -32.30 -11.15
CA ALA A 96 29.89 -31.76 -12.38
C ALA A 96 28.85 -31.19 -13.37
N SER A 97 27.62 -31.73 -13.35
CA SER A 97 26.50 -31.22 -14.16
C SER A 97 26.09 -29.80 -13.77
N MET A 98 26.11 -29.47 -12.47
CA MET A 98 25.79 -28.12 -12.00
C MET A 98 26.91 -27.13 -12.32
N ARG A 99 28.17 -27.53 -12.16
CA ARG A 99 29.32 -26.68 -12.52
C ARG A 99 29.29 -26.29 -13.99
N LYS A 100 29.15 -27.28 -14.87
CA LYS A 100 29.07 -27.05 -16.32
C LYS A 100 27.88 -26.16 -16.70
N GLY A 101 26.77 -26.28 -15.97
CA GLY A 101 25.59 -25.44 -16.14
C GLY A 101 25.84 -23.97 -15.78
N LEU A 102 26.72 -23.69 -14.80
CA LEU A 102 27.02 -22.33 -14.34
C LEU A 102 28.13 -21.66 -15.15
N GLU A 103 29.15 -22.42 -15.56
CA GLU A 103 30.29 -21.93 -16.37
C GLU A 103 29.86 -21.29 -17.70
N GLY A 104 28.74 -21.75 -18.28
CA GLY A 104 28.18 -21.19 -19.51
C GLY A 104 27.31 -19.94 -19.32
N THR A 105 27.11 -19.47 -18.08
CA THR A 105 26.24 -18.32 -17.79
C THR A 105 27.04 -17.05 -17.49
N THR A 106 26.38 -15.90 -17.59
CA THR A 106 26.93 -14.59 -17.17
C THR A 106 27.35 -14.58 -15.70
N PHE A 107 26.90 -15.53 -14.89
CA PHE A 107 27.15 -15.64 -13.45
C PHE A 107 28.24 -16.65 -13.09
N SER A 108 29.09 -17.05 -14.05
CA SER A 108 30.23 -17.94 -13.81
C SER A 108 31.22 -17.41 -12.76
N ASN A 109 31.22 -16.09 -12.54
CA ASN A 109 32.04 -15.44 -11.54
C ASN A 109 31.63 -15.69 -10.09
N VAL A 110 30.40 -16.17 -9.83
CA VAL A 110 29.87 -16.41 -8.48
C VAL A 110 30.61 -17.54 -7.76
N THR A 111 31.22 -18.47 -8.50
CA THR A 111 32.00 -19.58 -7.94
C THR A 111 33.49 -19.29 -7.81
N HIS A 112 33.98 -18.10 -8.16
CA HIS A 112 35.39 -17.75 -7.97
C HIS A 112 35.74 -17.65 -6.48
N GLY A 113 36.67 -18.49 -6.02
CA GLY A 113 37.15 -18.52 -4.64
C GLY A 113 36.32 -19.40 -3.70
N CYS A 114 35.22 -19.99 -4.17
CA CYS A 114 34.39 -20.90 -3.37
C CYS A 114 34.94 -22.34 -3.39
N GLU A 115 34.77 -23.08 -2.30
CA GLU A 115 35.06 -24.51 -2.27
C GLU A 115 34.08 -25.29 -3.15
N ASP A 116 34.53 -26.39 -3.74
CA ASP A 116 33.74 -27.28 -4.61
C ASP A 116 32.73 -28.15 -3.83
N LYS A 117 32.01 -27.55 -2.88
CA LYS A 117 31.06 -28.22 -1.98
C LYS A 117 29.68 -27.58 -2.08
N LEU A 118 28.64 -28.40 -1.98
CA LEU A 118 27.25 -27.97 -1.87
C LEU A 118 27.04 -27.22 -0.55
N LEU A 119 26.46 -26.02 -0.62
CA LEU A 119 26.10 -25.20 0.54
C LEU A 119 27.28 -24.90 1.47
N GLY A 120 28.51 -24.93 0.95
CA GLY A 120 29.70 -24.51 1.69
C GLY A 120 29.61 -23.02 1.98
N SER A 121 29.63 -22.65 3.27
CA SER A 121 29.98 -21.28 3.66
C SER A 121 31.41 -21.02 3.21
N GLN A 122 31.65 -19.86 2.61
CA GLN A 122 33.01 -19.32 2.53
C GLN A 122 33.56 -19.03 3.94
#